data_AF-A0A6J5TI30-F1
#
_entry.id   AF-A0A6J5TI30-F1
#
_cell.length_a   1.000
_cell.length_b   1.000
_cell.length_c   1.000
_cell.angle_alpha   90.00
_cell.angle_beta   90.00
_cell.angle_gamma   90.00
#
_symmetry.space_group_name_H-M   'P 1'
#
loop_
_entity.id
_entity.type
_entity.pdbx_description
1 polymer ?
#
loop_
_entity_poly.entity_id
_entity_poly.type
_entity_poly.pdbx_seq_one_letter_code
_entity_poly.pdbx_strand_id
1 'polypeptide(L)'
;MTNISCRPLSGHGITLAFGFHPGVDNYKVARMVSFGKDKLVSEVEVCSTRSWNRFDVIPPIKSMKWDCGYGICKGVAYWTMANQRDYLVLFDASNKIFQALPPPK
;
A
#
# COMPACT_ATOMS: atom_id res chain seq x y z
N MET A 1 -11.58 0.23 -15.21
CA MET A 1 -10.62 -0.89 -15.31
C MET A 1 -10.86 -1.78 -14.11
N THR A 2 -11.37 -2.99 -14.35
CA THR A 2 -11.88 -3.91 -13.31
C THR A 2 -10.71 -4.54 -12.58
N ASN A 3 -10.61 -4.29 -11.28
CA ASN A 3 -9.52 -4.75 -10.43
C ASN A 3 -9.87 -6.15 -9.91
N ILE A 4 -9.26 -7.18 -10.49
CA ILE A 4 -9.38 -8.55 -10.02
C ILE A 4 -8.09 -8.87 -9.26
N SER A 5 -8.12 -8.79 -7.93
CA SER A 5 -7.11 -9.42 -7.10
C SER A 5 -7.61 -10.81 -6.70
N CYS A 6 -6.93 -11.84 -7.20
CA CYS A 6 -7.13 -13.20 -6.72
C CYS A 6 -6.66 -13.28 -5.26
N ARG A 7 -7.49 -13.85 -4.37
CA ARG A 7 -7.09 -14.17 -2.99
C ARG A 7 -6.04 -15.29 -3.04
N PRO A 8 -4.79 -15.09 -2.56
CA PRO A 8 -3.91 -16.23 -2.35
C PRO A 8 -4.45 -17.06 -1.18
N LEU A 9 -4.56 -18.37 -1.36
CA LEU A 9 -4.98 -19.35 -0.35
C LEU A 9 -3.91 -19.61 0.74
N SER A 10 -3.00 -18.66 0.99
CA SER A 10 -1.90 -18.82 1.95
C SER A 10 -2.00 -17.81 3.10
N GLY A 11 -1.32 -18.06 4.22
CA GLY A 11 -1.29 -17.20 5.42
C GLY A 11 -0.69 -15.80 5.24
N HIS A 12 -0.74 -15.26 4.02
CA HIS A 12 -0.19 -13.98 3.60
C HIS A 12 -1.26 -13.19 2.82
N GLY A 13 -1.45 -11.92 3.16
CA GLY A 13 -2.34 -11.01 2.43
C GLY A 13 -1.55 -10.06 1.54
N ILE A 14 -1.97 -9.90 0.28
CA ILE A 14 -1.36 -8.97 -0.67
C ILE A 14 -2.45 -8.03 -1.20
N THR A 15 -2.18 -6.73 -1.19
CA THR A 15 -2.99 -5.70 -1.88
C THR A 15 -2.09 -4.89 -2.81
N LEU A 16 -2.65 -4.39 -3.91
CA LEU A 16 -1.90 -3.78 -5.02
C LEU A 16 -2.49 -2.43 -5.41
N ALA A 17 -1.84 -1.34 -5.04
CA ALA A 17 -2.10 0.00 -5.57
C ALA A 17 -1.44 0.16 -6.94
N PHE A 18 -2.16 0.70 -7.92
CA PHE A 18 -1.62 1.04 -9.24
C PHE A 18 -2.09 2.42 -9.67
N GLY A 19 -1.33 3.07 -10.54
CA GLY A 19 -1.72 4.36 -11.10
C GLY A 19 -0.62 5.01 -11.92
N PHE A 20 -1.03 6.01 -12.70
CA PHE A 20 -0.14 6.76 -13.59
C PHE A 20 0.54 7.90 -12.84
N HIS A 21 1.86 8.04 -13.05
CA HIS A 21 2.65 9.12 -12.50
C HIS A 21 3.04 10.10 -13.60
N PRO A 22 2.33 11.24 -13.73
CA PRO A 22 2.55 12.17 -14.85
C PRO A 22 3.96 12.77 -14.87
N GLY A 23 4.57 13.02 -13.72
CA GLY A 23 5.93 13.57 -13.65
C GLY A 23 7.06 12.65 -14.13
N VAL A 24 6.81 11.36 -14.35
CA VAL A 24 7.80 10.41 -14.91
C VAL A 24 7.26 9.67 -16.13
N ASP A 25 6.09 10.09 -16.64
CA ASP A 25 5.38 9.48 -17.77
C ASP A 25 5.33 7.94 -17.72
N ASN A 26 5.00 7.39 -16.55
CA ASN A 26 5.02 5.94 -16.35
C ASN A 26 3.98 5.49 -15.32
N TYR A 27 3.58 4.23 -15.42
CA TYR A 27 2.78 3.58 -14.40
C TYR A 27 3.66 3.14 -13.25
N LYS A 28 3.14 3.31 -12.04
CA LYS A 28 3.71 2.73 -10.83
C LYS A 28 2.75 1.68 -10.28
N VAL A 29 3.34 0.70 -9.62
CA VAL A 29 2.61 -0.31 -8.86
C VAL A 29 3.25 -0.39 -7.49
N ALA A 30 2.45 -0.36 -6.44
CA ALA A 30 2.88 -0.56 -5.07
C ALA A 30 2.06 -1.71 -4.48
N ARG A 31 2.70 -2.76 -4.00
CA ARG A 31 2.02 -3.81 -3.24
C ARG A 31 2.38 -3.75 -1.78
N MET A 32 1.41 -4.01 -0.94
CA MET A 32 1.60 -4.13 0.50
C MET A 32 1.39 -5.58 0.89
N VAL A 33 2.35 -6.14 1.61
CA VAL A 33 2.36 -7.56 1.98
C VAL A 33 2.25 -7.69 3.50
N SER A 34 1.36 -8.59 3.91
CA SER A 34 1.09 -8.93 5.30
C SER A 34 1.37 -10.42 5.53
N PHE A 35 1.98 -10.72 6.67
CA PHE A 35 2.34 -12.09 7.07
C PHE A 35 1.58 -12.44 8.36
N GLY A 36 1.07 -13.67 8.45
CA GLY A 36 0.45 -14.19 9.67
C GLY A 36 -1.06 -14.00 9.78
N LYS A 37 -1.64 -14.58 10.84
CA LYS A 37 -3.10 -14.68 11.04
C LYS A 37 -3.78 -13.31 11.17
N ASP A 38 -3.08 -12.33 11.74
CA ASP A 38 -3.63 -11.00 12.01
C ASP A 38 -3.60 -10.07 10.79
N LYS A 39 -2.99 -10.51 9.68
CA LYS A 39 -2.85 -9.74 8.43
C LYS A 39 -2.26 -8.35 8.63
N LEU A 40 -1.34 -8.25 9.59
CA LEU A 40 -0.57 -7.05 9.87
C LEU A 40 0.42 -6.76 8.75
N VAL A 41 0.55 -5.50 8.39
CA VAL A 41 1.43 -5.06 7.31
C VAL A 41 2.89 -5.22 7.72
N SER A 42 3.70 -5.82 6.86
CA SER A 42 5.14 -5.99 7.11
C SER A 42 5.99 -5.15 6.16
N GLU A 43 5.61 -5.09 4.89
CA GLU A 43 6.39 -4.45 3.84
C GLU A 43 5.53 -3.77 2.78
N VAL A 44 6.14 -2.81 2.10
CA VAL A 44 5.67 -2.25 0.84
C VAL A 44 6.73 -2.46 -0.22
N GLU A 45 6.30 -2.88 -1.41
CA GLU A 45 7.16 -3.03 -2.56
C GLU A 45 6.64 -2.18 -3.71
N VAL A 46 7.53 -1.42 -4.35
CA VAL A 46 7.19 -0.53 -5.47
C VAL A 46 7.90 -0.98 -6.73
N CYS A 47 7.13 -1.21 -7.77
CA CYS A 47 7.63 -1.47 -9.11
C CYS A 47 7.70 -0.16 -9.90
N SER A 48 8.90 0.16 -10.37
CA SER A 48 9.17 1.25 -11.31
C SER A 48 10.10 0.73 -12.41
N THR A 49 9.79 1.02 -13.68
CA THR A 49 10.71 0.73 -14.80
C THR A 49 11.29 -0.69 -14.77
N ARG A 50 10.43 -1.70 -14.51
CA ARG A 50 10.76 -3.15 -14.46
C ARG A 50 11.59 -3.64 -13.27
N SER A 51 11.83 -2.83 -12.24
CA SER A 51 12.46 -3.26 -10.99
C SER A 51 11.55 -3.07 -9.77
N TRP A 52 11.66 -3.99 -8.80
CA TRP A 52 10.98 -3.90 -7.52
C TRP A 52 11.94 -3.34 -6.47
N ASN A 53 11.45 -2.38 -5.68
CA ASN A 53 12.12 -1.85 -4.52
C ASN A 53 11.30 -2.19 -3.28
N ARG A 54 11.93 -2.76 -2.25
CA ARG A 54 11.28 -3.17 -1.01
C ARG A 54 11.55 -2.15 0.09
N PHE A 55 10.53 -1.88 0.89
CA PHE A 55 10.56 -0.91 1.99
C PHE A 55 9.93 -1.52 3.23
N ASP A 56 10.63 -1.41 4.35
CA ASP A 56 10.06 -1.73 5.65
C ASP A 56 9.04 -0.67 6.05
N VAL A 57 7.89 -1.12 6.53
CA VAL A 57 6.85 -0.22 7.03
C VAL A 57 7.23 0.28 8.42
N ILE A 58 6.77 1.46 8.83
CA ILE A 58 7.04 1.98 10.18
C ILE A 58 6.12 1.35 11.24
N PRO A 59 6.57 1.21 12.52
CA PRO A 59 5.84 0.47 13.55
C PRO A 59 4.35 0.84 13.74
N PRO A 60 3.92 2.13 13.70
CA PRO A 60 2.51 2.47 13.86
C PRO A 60 1.59 1.91 12.76
N ILE A 61 2.13 1.72 11.56
CA ILE A 61 1.40 1.19 10.41
C ILE A 61 1.50 -0.34 10.37
N LYS A 62 2.61 -0.90 10.88
CA LYS A 62 2.77 -2.36 11.00
C LYS A 62 1.64 -3.00 11.83
N SER A 63 1.10 -2.29 12.81
CA SER A 63 -0.02 -2.79 13.64
C SER A 63 -1.41 -2.58 13.01
N MET A 64 -1.49 -1.94 11.83
CA MET A 64 -2.76 -1.74 11.12
C MET A 64 -3.09 -2.94 10.25
N LYS A 65 -4.40 -3.20 10.11
CA LYS A 65 -4.95 -4.16 9.16
C LYS A 65 -5.30 -3.42 7.87
N TRP A 66 -5.03 -4.04 6.73
CA TRP A 66 -5.45 -3.48 5.44
C TRP A 66 -6.97 -3.56 5.26
N ASP A 67 -7.52 -2.61 4.51
CA ASP A 67 -8.93 -2.53 4.10
C ASP A 67 -9.03 -2.42 2.56
N CYS A 68 -10.23 -2.19 2.01
CA CYS A 68 -10.58 -2.48 0.62
C CYS A 68 -10.16 -1.41 -0.40
N GLY A 69 -9.78 -0.20 0.02
CA GLY A 69 -9.49 0.94 -0.87
C GLY A 69 -8.01 1.14 -1.11
N TYR A 70 -7.59 1.26 -2.38
CA TYR A 70 -6.19 1.50 -2.73
C TYR A 70 -6.02 2.13 -4.12
N GLY A 71 -4.93 2.89 -4.32
CA GLY A 71 -4.62 3.53 -5.59
C GLY A 71 -3.32 4.33 -5.56
N ILE A 72 -2.84 4.79 -6.72
CA ILE A 72 -1.69 5.69 -6.82
C ILE A 72 -2.14 7.01 -7.47
N CYS A 73 -1.78 8.13 -6.84
CA CYS A 73 -1.99 9.46 -7.38
C CYS A 73 -0.68 10.25 -7.33
N LYS A 74 -0.25 10.80 -8.48
CA LYS A 74 1.00 11.56 -8.62
C LYS A 74 2.23 10.86 -8.02
N GLY A 75 2.26 9.53 -8.09
CA GLY A 75 3.38 8.73 -7.57
C GLY A 75 3.31 8.33 -6.11
N VAL A 76 2.35 8.86 -5.36
CA VAL A 76 2.08 8.48 -3.98
C VAL A 76 1.06 7.35 -3.99
N ALA A 77 1.35 6.28 -3.27
CA ALA A 77 0.42 5.17 -3.09
C ALA A 77 -0.46 5.40 -1.86
N TYR A 78 -1.72 5.02 -1.96
CA TYR A 78 -2.77 5.23 -0.95
C TYR A 78 -3.44 3.90 -0.63
N TRP A 79 -3.72 3.65 0.64
CA TRP A 79 -4.49 2.52 1.14
C TRP A 79 -5.43 2.96 2.25
N THR A 80 -6.64 2.41 2.28
CA THR A 80 -7.48 2.42 3.49
C THR A 80 -7.00 1.30 4.39
N MET A 81 -6.78 1.62 5.66
CA MET A 81 -6.34 0.68 6.69
C MET A 81 -7.07 0.96 8.00
N ALA A 82 -7.15 -0.04 8.86
CA ALA A 82 -7.88 0.06 10.12
C ALA A 82 -7.00 -0.35 11.32
N ASN A 83 -7.08 0.45 12.38
CA ASN A 83 -6.61 0.11 13.72
C ASN A 83 -7.50 0.81 14.75
N GLN A 84 -8.51 0.11 15.25
CA GLN A 84 -9.63 0.64 16.07
C GLN A 84 -10.51 1.71 15.39
N ARG A 85 -9.95 2.44 14.42
CA ARG A 85 -10.58 3.41 13.52
C ARG A 85 -9.97 3.28 12.13
N ASP A 86 -10.61 3.87 11.14
CA ASP A 86 -10.12 3.91 9.77
C ASP A 86 -9.03 4.98 9.61
N TYR A 87 -8.08 4.71 8.72
CA TYR A 87 -6.98 5.57 8.35
C TYR A 87 -6.77 5.51 6.84
N LEU A 88 -6.49 6.67 6.24
CA LEU A 88 -5.89 6.77 4.93
C LEU A 88 -4.36 6.76 5.10
N VAL A 89 -3.73 5.68 4.69
CA VAL A 89 -2.27 5.56 4.71
C VAL A 89 -1.72 5.84 3.34
N LEU A 90 -0.66 6.63 3.30
CA LEU A 90 0.00 7.03 2.07
C LEU A 90 1.50 6.77 2.16
N PHE A 91 2.07 6.35 1.03
CA PHE A 91 3.48 6.06 0.88
C PHE A 91 4.04 6.82 -0.31
N ASP A 92 5.01 7.69 -0.03
CA ASP A 92 5.84 8.34 -1.04
C ASP A 92 7.14 7.56 -1.19
N ALA A 93 7.26 6.82 -2.29
CA ALA A 93 8.44 6.00 -2.58
C ALA A 93 9.71 6.83 -2.87
N SER A 94 9.55 8.06 -3.36
CA SER A 94 10.67 8.94 -3.69
C SER A 94 11.35 9.44 -2.42
N ASN A 95 10.54 9.81 -1.42
CA ASN A 95 11.03 10.29 -0.13
C ASN A 95 11.10 9.19 0.95
N LYS A 96 10.59 7.98 0.65
CA LYS A 96 10.47 6.85 1.59
C LYS A 96 9.65 7.20 2.84
N ILE A 97 8.63 8.04 2.67
CA ILE A 97 7.81 8.56 3.77
C ILE A 97 6.50 7.77 3.81
N PHE A 98 6.16 7.32 5.02
CA PHE A 98 4.84 6.82 5.36
C PHE A 98 4.10 7.83 6.22
N GLN A 99 2.83 8.04 5.94
CA GLN A 99 1.94 8.87 6.75
C GLN A 99 0.58 8.17 6.88
N ALA A 100 -0.07 8.35 8.02
CA ALA A 100 -1.41 7.83 8.29
C ALA A 100 -2.31 8.98 8.73
N LEU A 101 -3.40 9.19 7.99
CA LEU A 101 -4.34 10.27 8.23
C LEU A 101 -5.68 9.68 8.70
N PRO A 102 -6.23 10.12 9.84
CA PRO A 102 -7.59 9.75 10.21
C PRO A 102 -8.60 10.42 9.25
N PRO A 103 -9.83 9.90 9.15
CA PRO A 103 -10.90 10.57 8.42
C PRO A 103 -11.19 11.96 9.01
N PRO A 104 -11.77 12.88 8.22
CA PRO A 104 -12.27 14.17 8.72
C PRO A 104 -13.20 13.97 9.91
N LYS A 105 -13.20 14.92 10.85
CA LYS A 105 -14.15 14.97 11.97
C LYS A 105 -15.50 15.49 11.53
#